data_AF-A0A0B3AHY8-F1
#
_entry.id   AF-A0A0B3AHY8-F1
#
_cell.length_a   1.000
_cell.length_b   1.000
_cell.length_c   1.000
_cell.angle_alpha   90.00
_cell.angle_beta   90.00
_cell.angle_gamma   90.00
#
_symmetry.space_group_name_H-M   'P 1'
#
loop_
_entity.id
_entity.type
_entity.pdbx_description
1 polymer ?
#
loop_
_entity_poly.entity_id
_entity_poly.type
_entity_poly.pdbx_seq_one_letter_code
_entity_poly.pdbx_strand_id
1 'polypeptide(L)'
;MIIYNPYDQHFIKERIASAQALLEQIPAKYCFISGSFLHQEKYNDIDIFVISRSKKKIVIPHTKAKITILDFNDLYSLFYHSVAKSCMAKNILPQRPLKVTIADYWQVINEAIPTILNHKNKYHKNIRFLVLYTEYFKTGEILDTFQLQAKINSFKNYTAIMNYVHQEVPAIMQKNTTKSYAKRFFYTQAGYYKDLQEYDAQSFLYTLSHEIAQEVAHG
;
A
#
# COMPACT_ATOMS: atom_id res chain seq x y z
N MET A 1 14.82 11.63 19.31
CA MET A 1 13.77 10.73 18.79
C MET A 1 12.60 11.58 18.33
N ILE A 2 11.95 11.22 17.23
CA ILE A 2 10.85 12.00 16.63
C ILE A 2 9.62 11.12 16.52
N ILE A 3 8.47 11.63 16.96
CA ILE A 3 7.18 10.95 16.82
C ILE A 3 6.39 11.68 15.74
N TYR A 4 6.00 10.94 14.71
CA TYR A 4 5.06 11.38 13.68
C TYR A 4 3.69 10.80 14.04
N ASN A 5 2.75 11.67 14.40
CA ASN A 5 1.39 11.30 14.80
C ASN A 5 0.40 12.42 14.49
N PRO A 6 0.01 12.60 13.21
CA PRO A 6 -0.79 13.74 12.78
C PRO A 6 -2.20 13.78 13.38
N TYR A 7 -2.68 12.68 13.97
CA TYR A 7 -4.04 12.57 14.49
C TYR A 7 -4.10 12.30 16.00
N ASP A 8 -3.01 12.54 16.72
CA ASP A 8 -2.87 12.28 18.17
C ASP A 8 -3.41 10.89 18.58
N GLN A 9 -3.21 9.90 17.70
CA GLN A 9 -3.63 8.52 17.94
C GLN A 9 -2.90 7.99 19.17
N HIS A 10 -3.57 7.19 19.99
CA HIS A 10 -2.95 6.64 21.20
C HIS A 10 -1.76 5.73 20.84
N PHE A 11 -0.56 6.22 21.11
CA PHE A 11 0.64 5.39 21.22
C PHE A 11 0.60 4.71 22.59
N ILE A 12 0.87 3.42 22.64
CA ILE A 12 1.00 2.68 23.90
C ILE A 12 2.27 3.19 24.59
N LYS A 13 2.13 3.93 25.70
CA LYS A 13 3.22 4.68 26.34
C LYS A 13 4.39 3.77 26.72
N GLU A 14 4.10 2.57 27.21
CA GLU A 14 5.07 1.56 27.61
C GLU A 14 5.92 1.09 26.42
N ARG A 15 5.37 1.13 25.20
CA ARG A 15 6.07 0.71 23.98
C ARG A 15 6.97 1.80 23.40
N ILE A 16 6.79 3.06 23.78
CA ILE A 16 7.64 4.16 23.32
C ILE A 16 9.09 3.96 23.78
N ALA A 17 9.30 3.64 25.07
CA ALA A 17 10.64 3.40 25.59
C ALA A 17 11.31 2.18 24.92
N SER A 18 10.55 1.11 24.70
CA SER A 18 11.03 -0.08 23.98
C SER A 18 11.39 0.24 22.52
N ALA A 19 10.53 0.98 21.81
CA ALA A 19 10.77 1.42 20.44
C ALA A 19 12.03 2.30 20.34
N GLN A 20 12.22 3.22 21.30
CA GLN A 20 13.43 4.04 21.37
C GLN A 20 14.69 3.19 21.50
N ALA A 21 14.72 2.26 22.47
CA ALA A 21 15.86 1.38 22.70
C ALA A 21 16.18 0.51 21.46
N LEU A 22 15.16 0.06 20.72
CA LEU A 22 15.35 -0.70 19.49
C LEU A 22 15.94 0.16 18.36
N LEU A 23 15.47 1.40 18.20
CA LEU A 23 15.97 2.31 17.16
C LEU A 23 17.42 2.75 17.42
N GLU A 24 17.81 2.88 18.69
CA GLU A 24 19.17 3.22 19.08
C GLU A 24 20.18 2.14 18.68
N GLN A 25 19.81 0.86 18.79
CA GLN A 25 20.63 -0.30 18.38
C GLN A 25 20.92 -0.38 16.87
N ILE A 26 20.14 0.32 16.03
CA ILE A 26 20.28 0.24 14.58
C ILE A 26 21.39 1.18 14.11
N PRO A 27 22.44 0.67 13.44
CA PRO A 27 23.57 1.48 12.94
C PRO A 27 23.21 2.19 11.62
N ALA A 28 22.04 2.80 11.56
CA ALA A 28 21.56 3.58 10.42
C ALA A 28 21.10 4.96 10.87
N LYS A 29 21.35 5.97 10.02
CA LYS A 29 20.93 7.34 10.29
C LYS A 29 19.41 7.47 10.28
N TYR A 30 18.76 6.86 9.30
CA TYR A 30 17.32 6.96 9.10
C TYR A 30 16.68 5.59 9.29
N CYS A 31 16.03 5.42 10.43
CA CYS A 31 15.21 4.26 10.72
C CYS A 31 14.00 4.67 11.56
N PHE A 32 12.93 3.91 11.42
CA PHE A 32 11.69 4.15 12.13
C PHE A 32 10.93 2.85 12.38
N ILE A 33 10.07 2.86 13.40
CA ILE A 33 9.11 1.81 13.71
C ILE A 33 7.73 2.35 13.34
N SER A 34 6.94 1.55 12.64
CA SER A 34 5.56 1.88 12.29
C SER A 34 4.67 0.66 12.48
N GLY A 35 3.35 0.87 12.41
CA GLY A 35 2.35 -0.18 12.40
C GLY A 35 1.76 -0.49 13.77
N SER A 36 1.09 -1.65 13.84
CA SER A 36 0.25 -2.02 14.98
C SER A 36 1.01 -2.14 16.29
N PHE A 37 2.33 -2.37 16.27
CA PHE A 37 3.14 -2.37 17.49
C PHE A 37 3.01 -1.08 18.29
N LEU A 38 2.92 0.09 17.65
CA LEU A 38 2.86 1.34 18.42
C LEU A 38 1.47 1.63 19.01
N HIS A 39 0.40 0.99 18.48
CA HIS A 39 -0.98 1.41 18.75
C HIS A 39 -1.92 0.29 19.22
N GLN A 40 -1.55 -0.98 19.08
CA GLN A 40 -2.45 -2.11 19.32
C GLN A 40 -1.82 -3.13 20.28
N GLU A 41 -2.42 -3.28 21.46
CA GLU A 41 -1.91 -4.15 22.53
C GLU A 41 -1.77 -5.61 22.08
N LYS A 42 -2.70 -6.09 21.23
CA LYS A 42 -2.70 -7.46 20.73
C LYS A 42 -1.47 -7.82 19.87
N TYR A 43 -0.87 -6.84 19.17
CA TYR A 43 0.22 -7.10 18.24
C TYR A 43 1.57 -6.79 18.87
N ASN A 44 2.47 -7.77 18.85
CA ASN A 44 3.80 -7.67 19.44
C ASN A 44 4.93 -7.77 18.39
N ASP A 45 4.58 -7.96 17.12
CA ASP A 45 5.53 -7.96 16.00
C ASP A 45 5.96 -6.53 15.71
N ILE A 46 7.26 -6.31 15.56
CA ILE A 46 7.84 -4.98 15.41
C ILE A 46 8.36 -4.83 13.98
N ASP A 47 7.68 -4.06 13.16
CA ASP A 47 8.15 -3.69 11.84
C ASP A 47 9.08 -2.48 11.93
N ILE A 48 10.36 -2.73 11.67
CA ILE A 48 11.41 -1.72 11.66
C ILE A 48 11.78 -1.43 10.21
N PHE A 49 11.72 -0.17 9.81
CA PHE A 49 12.12 0.29 8.48
C PHE A 49 13.45 1.02 8.56
N VAL A 50 14.40 0.62 7.72
CA VAL A 50 15.73 1.24 7.64
C VAL A 50 15.94 1.78 6.24
N ILE A 51 16.16 3.09 6.12
CA ILE A 51 16.39 3.74 4.84
C ILE A 51 17.89 3.72 4.57
N SER A 52 18.29 2.99 3.54
CA SER A 52 19.70 2.76 3.21
C SER A 52 19.91 2.53 1.72
N ARG A 53 21.05 3.00 1.19
CA ARG A 53 21.52 2.58 -0.15
C ARG A 53 22.16 1.20 -0.12
N SER A 54 22.55 0.73 1.05
CA SER A 54 23.17 -0.58 1.23
C SER A 54 22.12 -1.63 1.50
N LYS A 55 22.19 -2.75 0.77
CA LYS A 55 21.39 -3.96 1.03
C LYS A 55 22.01 -4.88 2.08
N LYS A 56 23.04 -4.40 2.82
CA LYS A 56 23.65 -5.17 3.92
C LYS A 56 22.57 -5.50 4.94
N LYS A 57 22.42 -6.79 5.25
CA LYS A 57 21.48 -7.27 6.25
C LYS A 57 21.84 -6.68 7.61
N ILE A 58 20.88 -6.04 8.25
CA ILE A 58 20.98 -5.57 9.64
C ILE A 58 20.26 -6.62 10.50
N VAL A 59 20.91 -7.05 11.57
CA VAL A 59 20.35 -8.00 12.54
C VAL A 59 20.41 -7.35 13.90
N ILE A 60 19.32 -7.46 14.66
CA ILE A 60 19.24 -7.06 16.06
C ILE A 60 18.85 -8.27 16.91
N PRO A 61 19.27 -8.34 18.18
CA PRO A 61 18.96 -9.45 19.08
C PRO A 61 17.52 -9.34 19.61
N HIS A 62 16.52 -9.26 18.71
CA HIS A 62 15.12 -9.17 19.07
C HIS A 62 14.27 -10.06 18.16
N THR A 63 13.74 -11.15 18.70
CA THR A 63 13.10 -12.24 17.93
C THR A 63 11.82 -11.83 17.20
N LYS A 64 11.09 -10.85 17.73
CA LYS A 64 9.85 -10.32 17.12
C LYS A 64 10.07 -9.12 16.21
N ALA A 65 11.31 -8.63 16.09
CA ALA A 65 11.60 -7.46 15.29
C ALA A 65 12.02 -7.85 13.89
N LYS A 66 11.29 -7.34 12.90
CA LYS A 66 11.54 -7.55 11.50
C LYS A 66 12.09 -6.28 10.89
N ILE A 67 13.31 -6.36 10.35
CA ILE A 67 13.94 -5.24 9.67
C ILE A 67 13.63 -5.32 8.17
N THR A 68 13.00 -4.26 7.66
CA THR A 68 12.79 -4.01 6.24
C THR A 68 13.73 -2.89 5.80
N ILE A 69 14.61 -3.19 4.84
CA ILE A 69 15.48 -2.16 4.25
C ILE A 69 14.73 -1.52 3.09
N LEU A 70 14.52 -0.21 3.16
CA LEU A 70 13.95 0.61 2.11
C LEU A 70 15.07 1.27 1.31
N ASP A 71 15.07 1.06 0.00
CA ASP A 71 15.96 1.77 -0.90
C ASP A 71 15.54 3.25 -1.01
N PHE A 72 16.45 4.12 -1.42
CA PHE A 72 16.14 5.54 -1.65
C PHE A 72 15.09 5.76 -2.75
N ASN A 73 14.91 4.79 -3.65
CA ASN A 73 13.86 4.81 -4.65
C ASN A 73 12.48 4.47 -4.04
N ASP A 74 12.42 3.69 -2.97
CA ASP A 74 11.16 3.36 -2.29
C ASP A 74 10.57 4.56 -1.55
N LEU A 75 11.37 5.61 -1.31
CA LEU A 75 10.90 6.88 -0.75
C LEU A 75 9.90 7.60 -1.66
N TYR A 76 9.82 7.21 -2.94
CA TYR A 76 8.81 7.71 -3.88
C TYR A 76 7.49 6.95 -3.81
N SER A 77 7.41 5.87 -3.03
CA SER A 77 6.26 4.95 -3.00
C SER A 77 5.16 5.41 -2.04
N LEU A 78 3.91 5.13 -2.40
CA LEU A 78 2.75 5.42 -1.56
C LEU A 78 2.82 4.71 -0.21
N PHE A 79 3.39 3.50 -0.19
CA PHE A 79 3.59 2.72 1.02
C PHE A 79 4.51 3.45 2.01
N TYR A 80 5.68 3.94 1.58
CA TYR A 80 6.57 4.70 2.45
C TYR A 80 5.86 5.91 3.06
N HIS A 81 5.18 6.69 2.23
CA HIS A 81 4.43 7.86 2.68
C HIS A 81 3.29 7.50 3.65
N SER A 82 2.67 6.33 3.51
CA SER A 82 1.64 5.83 4.44
C SER A 82 2.24 5.45 5.80
N VAL A 83 3.31 4.65 5.81
CA VAL A 83 3.92 4.18 7.08
C VAL A 83 4.69 5.28 7.82
N ALA A 84 5.22 6.27 7.10
CA ALA A 84 5.95 7.39 7.69
C ALA A 84 5.04 8.45 8.33
N LYS A 85 3.72 8.42 8.08
CA LYS A 85 2.76 9.35 8.71
C LYS A 85 2.57 9.06 10.20
N SER A 86 2.52 7.79 10.58
CA SER A 86 2.28 7.35 11.96
C SER A 86 3.40 6.41 12.38
N CYS A 87 4.49 6.99 12.89
CA CYS A 87 5.70 6.25 13.21
C CYS A 87 6.56 6.93 14.28
N MET A 88 7.46 6.16 14.88
CA MET A 88 8.53 6.66 15.74
C MET A 88 9.86 6.52 15.01
N ALA A 89 10.59 7.62 14.83
CA ALA A 89 11.80 7.68 14.02
C ALA A 89 13.01 8.16 14.81
N LYS A 90 14.16 7.55 14.52
CA LYS A 90 15.45 7.92 15.13
C LYS A 90 15.82 9.38 14.86
N ASN A 91 15.60 9.81 13.61
CA ASN A 91 15.91 11.14 13.09
C ASN A 91 14.78 11.62 12.17
N ILE A 92 14.87 12.89 11.73
CA ILE A 92 13.96 13.43 10.71
C ILE A 92 14.03 12.54 9.47
N LEU A 93 12.88 12.00 9.09
CA LEU A 93 12.78 11.11 7.93
C LEU A 93 12.99 11.89 6.63
N PRO A 94 13.73 11.32 5.66
CA PRO A 94 13.95 11.97 4.38
C PRO A 94 12.60 12.14 3.66
N GLN A 95 12.37 13.35 3.17
CA GLN A 95 11.18 13.68 2.39
C GLN A 95 11.54 13.65 0.91
N ARG A 96 10.72 12.96 0.13
CA ARG A 96 10.76 12.99 -1.34
C ARG A 96 9.33 13.17 -1.85
N PRO A 97 9.14 13.85 -2.99
CA PRO A 97 7.81 13.99 -3.57
C PRO A 97 7.31 12.61 -4.02
N LEU A 98 6.06 12.26 -3.73
CA LEU A 98 5.45 11.03 -4.23
C LEU A 98 5.53 10.98 -5.77
N LYS A 99 5.90 9.84 -6.36
CA LYS A 99 5.96 9.64 -7.83
C LYS A 99 5.17 8.42 -8.26
N VAL A 100 3.94 8.31 -7.79
CA VAL A 100 3.04 7.20 -8.13
C VAL A 100 2.16 7.60 -9.30
N THR A 101 2.14 6.76 -10.33
CA THR A 101 1.40 6.96 -11.58
C THR A 101 0.21 6.00 -11.68
N ILE A 102 -0.69 6.26 -12.62
CA ILE A 102 -1.78 5.33 -12.95
C ILE A 102 -1.25 3.98 -13.44
N ALA A 103 -0.12 3.95 -14.13
CA ALA A 103 0.50 2.69 -14.55
C ALA A 103 0.93 1.85 -13.33
N ASP A 104 1.52 2.48 -12.31
CA ASP A 104 1.86 1.81 -11.05
C ASP A 104 0.61 1.28 -10.34
N TYR A 105 -0.49 2.04 -10.37
CA TYR A 105 -1.75 1.60 -9.80
C TYR A 105 -2.33 0.38 -10.54
N TRP A 106 -2.33 0.40 -11.87
CA TRP A 106 -2.78 -0.75 -12.66
C TRP A 106 -1.91 -1.99 -12.42
N GLN A 107 -0.61 -1.81 -12.19
CA GLN A 107 0.27 -2.91 -11.79
C GLN A 107 -0.14 -3.50 -10.43
N VAL A 108 -0.49 -2.65 -9.45
CA VAL A 108 -1.01 -3.11 -8.15
C VAL A 108 -2.31 -3.89 -8.33
N ILE A 109 -3.22 -3.43 -9.18
CA ILE A 109 -4.48 -4.11 -9.52
C ILE A 109 -4.20 -5.50 -10.13
N ASN A 110 -3.29 -5.56 -11.10
CA ASN A 110 -2.87 -6.81 -11.77
C ASN A 110 -2.21 -7.82 -10.85
N GLU A 111 -1.48 -7.37 -9.83
CA GLU A 111 -0.87 -8.27 -8.83
C GLU A 111 -1.92 -8.70 -7.78
N ALA A 112 -2.75 -7.76 -7.34
CA ALA A 112 -3.62 -7.95 -6.20
C ALA A 112 -4.82 -8.83 -6.53
N ILE A 113 -5.53 -8.57 -7.63
CA ILE A 113 -6.77 -9.28 -7.98
C ILE A 113 -6.54 -10.79 -8.12
N PRO A 114 -5.55 -11.27 -8.90
CA PRO A 114 -5.27 -12.70 -8.98
C PRO A 114 -4.84 -13.30 -7.65
N THR A 115 -4.15 -12.55 -6.78
CA THR A 115 -3.75 -13.07 -5.46
C THR A 115 -4.95 -13.22 -4.53
N ILE A 116 -5.87 -12.26 -4.55
CA ILE A 116 -7.06 -12.24 -3.70
C ILE A 116 -8.05 -13.32 -4.13
N LEU A 117 -8.37 -13.41 -5.43
CA LEU A 117 -9.36 -14.35 -5.94
C LEU A 117 -8.87 -15.80 -5.95
N ASN A 118 -7.57 -16.04 -6.13
CA ASN A 118 -7.01 -17.40 -6.02
C ASN A 118 -6.67 -17.82 -4.58
N HIS A 119 -7.07 -17.03 -3.56
CA HIS A 119 -6.80 -17.28 -2.14
C HIS A 119 -5.33 -17.61 -1.84
N LYS A 120 -4.39 -17.05 -2.60
CA LYS A 120 -2.96 -17.38 -2.43
C LYS A 120 -2.46 -16.87 -1.08
N ASN A 121 -1.52 -17.61 -0.49
CA ASN A 121 -0.80 -17.19 0.72
C ASN A 121 -0.32 -15.73 0.54
N LYS A 122 -0.55 -14.87 1.55
CA LYS A 122 -0.18 -13.43 1.60
C LYS A 122 -1.15 -12.43 0.93
N TYR A 123 -2.41 -12.79 0.66
CA TYR A 123 -3.41 -11.85 0.09
C TYR A 123 -3.58 -10.55 0.91
N HIS A 124 -3.36 -10.56 2.23
CA HIS A 124 -3.45 -9.38 3.09
C HIS A 124 -2.54 -8.21 2.66
N LYS A 125 -1.32 -8.51 2.19
CA LYS A 125 -0.41 -7.48 1.66
C LYS A 125 -1.05 -6.81 0.44
N ASN A 126 -1.60 -7.61 -0.45
CA ASN A 126 -2.16 -7.13 -1.71
C ASN A 126 -3.48 -6.38 -1.50
N ILE A 127 -4.31 -6.78 -0.53
CA ILE A 127 -5.45 -5.97 -0.07
C ILE A 127 -4.96 -4.60 0.40
N ARG A 128 -3.90 -4.55 1.22
CA ARG A 128 -3.38 -3.29 1.75
C ARG A 128 -2.95 -2.34 0.64
N PHE A 129 -2.19 -2.83 -0.34
CA PHE A 129 -1.77 -2.02 -1.50
C PHE A 129 -2.96 -1.61 -2.36
N LEU A 130 -3.88 -2.54 -2.63
CA LEU A 130 -5.06 -2.27 -3.45
C LEU A 130 -5.90 -1.14 -2.83
N VAL A 131 -6.30 -1.27 -1.56
CA VAL A 131 -7.10 -0.25 -0.87
C VAL A 131 -6.34 1.09 -0.74
N LEU A 132 -5.04 1.04 -0.41
CA LEU A 132 -4.23 2.26 -0.27
C LEU A 132 -4.16 3.05 -1.58
N TYR A 133 -3.91 2.37 -2.70
CA TYR A 133 -3.83 3.03 -4.00
C TYR A 133 -5.22 3.51 -4.47
N THR A 134 -6.27 2.71 -4.28
CA THR A 134 -7.64 3.11 -4.64
C THR A 134 -8.03 4.40 -3.90
N GLU A 135 -7.83 4.46 -2.59
CA GLU A 135 -8.15 5.65 -1.80
C GLU A 135 -7.31 6.86 -2.23
N TYR A 136 -6.01 6.68 -2.45
CA TYR A 136 -5.15 7.78 -2.91
C TYR A 136 -5.60 8.36 -4.26
N PHE A 137 -5.91 7.52 -5.25
CA PHE A 137 -6.37 8.03 -6.54
C PHE A 137 -7.82 8.52 -6.54
N LYS A 138 -8.63 8.07 -5.58
CA LYS A 138 -10.00 8.55 -5.36
C LYS A 138 -10.03 9.94 -4.74
N THR A 139 -9.32 10.12 -3.63
CA THR A 139 -9.45 11.32 -2.76
C THR A 139 -8.25 12.26 -2.83
N GLY A 140 -7.10 11.79 -3.30
CA GLY A 140 -5.82 12.48 -3.21
C GLY A 140 -5.13 12.32 -1.86
N GLU A 141 -5.73 11.62 -0.90
CA GLU A 141 -5.20 11.45 0.44
C GLU A 141 -4.41 10.15 0.59
N ILE A 142 -3.25 10.25 1.24
CA ILE A 142 -2.46 9.07 1.61
C ILE A 142 -2.91 8.62 3.00
N LEU A 143 -3.67 7.52 3.09
CA LEU A 143 -4.05 6.97 4.39
C LEU A 143 -2.81 6.55 5.18
N ASP A 144 -2.76 6.90 6.47
CA ASP A 144 -1.76 6.33 7.37
C ASP A 144 -2.06 4.83 7.64
N THR A 145 -1.20 4.16 8.40
CA THR A 145 -1.37 2.72 8.68
C THR A 145 -2.65 2.40 9.47
N PHE A 146 -3.09 3.31 10.35
CA PHE A 146 -4.29 3.13 11.16
C PHE A 146 -5.56 3.33 10.32
N GLN A 147 -5.64 4.44 9.60
CA GLN A 147 -6.74 4.77 8.69
C GLN A 147 -6.91 3.67 7.64
N LEU A 148 -5.80 3.18 7.08
CA LEU A 148 -5.83 2.09 6.11
C LEU A 148 -6.36 0.79 6.74
N GLN A 149 -5.94 0.45 7.96
CA GLN A 149 -6.45 -0.74 8.64
C GLN A 149 -7.93 -0.60 8.98
N ALA A 150 -8.39 0.57 9.44
CA ALA A 150 -9.79 0.85 9.71
C ALA A 150 -10.63 0.72 8.43
N LYS A 151 -10.16 1.27 7.30
CA LYS A 151 -10.81 1.12 5.99
C LYS A 151 -10.88 -0.34 5.58
N ILE A 152 -9.79 -1.11 5.70
CA ILE A 152 -9.78 -2.54 5.37
C ILE A 152 -10.78 -3.31 6.24
N ASN A 153 -10.81 -3.04 7.55
CA ASN A 153 -11.72 -3.69 8.49
C ASN A 153 -13.19 -3.30 8.28
N SER A 154 -13.48 -2.17 7.62
CA SER A 154 -14.84 -1.78 7.26
C SER A 154 -15.46 -2.69 6.19
N PHE A 155 -14.63 -3.41 5.43
CA PHE A 155 -15.11 -4.42 4.50
C PHE A 155 -15.44 -5.72 5.22
N LYS A 156 -16.67 -6.20 5.04
CA LYS A 156 -17.14 -7.45 5.68
C LYS A 156 -16.31 -8.67 5.28
N ASN A 157 -15.87 -8.73 4.03
CA ASN A 157 -15.12 -9.84 3.44
C ASN A 157 -14.37 -9.36 2.18
N TYR A 158 -13.60 -10.26 1.55
CA TYR A 158 -12.86 -9.94 0.33
C TYR A 158 -13.79 -9.61 -0.85
N THR A 159 -14.99 -10.20 -0.93
CA THR A 159 -16.00 -9.87 -1.95
C THR A 159 -16.39 -8.40 -1.88
N ALA A 160 -16.58 -7.85 -0.67
CA ALA A 160 -16.85 -6.43 -0.48
C ALA A 160 -15.69 -5.54 -0.97
N ILE A 161 -14.44 -6.00 -0.85
CA ILE A 161 -13.27 -5.30 -1.40
C ILE A 161 -13.29 -5.35 -2.93
N MET A 162 -13.62 -6.51 -3.53
CA MET A 162 -13.72 -6.63 -4.99
C MET A 162 -14.83 -5.73 -5.55
N ASN A 163 -16.00 -5.67 -4.89
CA ASN A 163 -17.08 -4.78 -5.29
C ASN A 163 -16.67 -3.30 -5.19
N TYR A 164 -15.99 -2.92 -4.11
CA TYR A 164 -15.44 -1.57 -3.95
C TYR A 164 -14.45 -1.23 -5.08
N VAL A 165 -13.55 -2.15 -5.43
CA VAL A 165 -12.60 -1.97 -6.53
C VAL A 165 -13.32 -1.83 -7.87
N HIS A 166 -14.31 -2.69 -8.13
CA HIS A 166 -15.13 -2.64 -9.35
C HIS A 166 -15.86 -1.31 -9.51
N GLN A 167 -16.39 -0.75 -8.42
CA GLN A 167 -17.12 0.51 -8.46
C GLN A 167 -16.22 1.73 -8.65
N GLU A 168 -15.04 1.73 -8.04
CA GLU A 168 -14.21 2.94 -7.96
C GLU A 168 -13.16 3.02 -9.07
N VAL A 169 -12.56 1.89 -9.46
CA VAL A 169 -11.44 1.87 -10.42
C VAL A 169 -11.82 2.48 -11.76
N PRO A 170 -12.97 2.18 -12.40
CA PRO A 170 -13.29 2.75 -13.70
C PRO A 170 -13.27 4.29 -13.71
N ALA A 171 -14.00 4.91 -12.78
CA ALA A 171 -14.07 6.35 -12.62
C ALA A 171 -12.69 6.97 -12.29
N ILE A 172 -11.91 6.32 -11.41
CA ILE A 172 -10.56 6.75 -11.08
C ILE A 172 -9.67 6.77 -12.32
N MET A 173 -9.67 5.69 -13.10
CA MET A 173 -8.79 5.56 -14.28
C MET A 173 -9.12 6.62 -15.32
N GLN A 174 -10.40 6.87 -15.58
CA GLN A 174 -10.83 7.87 -16.54
C GLN A 174 -10.49 9.29 -16.11
N LYS A 175 -10.68 9.62 -14.82
CA LYS A 175 -10.33 10.94 -14.28
C LYS A 175 -8.83 11.23 -14.38
N ASN A 176 -8.00 10.20 -14.23
CA ASN A 176 -6.55 10.35 -14.10
C ASN A 176 -5.77 9.96 -15.37
N THR A 177 -6.44 9.64 -16.48
CA THR A 177 -5.78 9.32 -17.75
C THR A 177 -6.41 10.10 -18.91
N THR A 178 -5.64 10.29 -19.99
CA THR A 178 -6.20 10.88 -21.21
C THR A 178 -7.06 9.85 -21.93
N LYS A 179 -8.15 10.29 -22.58
CA LYS A 179 -9.04 9.41 -23.36
C LYS A 179 -8.26 8.54 -24.37
N SER A 180 -7.31 9.12 -25.10
CA SER A 180 -6.51 8.38 -26.07
C SER A 180 -5.64 7.29 -25.43
N TYR A 181 -5.02 7.59 -24.28
CA TYR A 181 -4.23 6.62 -23.52
C TYR A 181 -5.12 5.53 -22.95
N ALA A 182 -6.21 5.89 -22.27
CA ALA A 182 -7.15 4.96 -21.67
C ALA A 182 -7.69 3.97 -22.72
N LYS A 183 -8.14 4.50 -23.87
CA LYS A 183 -8.58 3.67 -24.99
C LYS A 183 -7.48 2.70 -25.40
N ARG A 184 -6.30 3.19 -25.82
CA ARG A 184 -5.25 2.29 -26.33
C ARG A 184 -4.82 1.26 -25.29
N PHE A 185 -4.56 1.70 -24.07
CA PHE A 185 -4.05 0.84 -23.00
C PHE A 185 -5.08 -0.20 -22.57
N PHE A 186 -6.27 0.23 -22.16
CA PHE A 186 -7.26 -0.69 -21.60
C PHE A 186 -7.93 -1.58 -22.65
N TYR A 187 -8.03 -1.16 -23.92
CA TYR A 187 -8.42 -2.09 -24.99
C TYR A 187 -7.38 -3.22 -25.16
N THR A 188 -6.08 -2.91 -25.11
CA THR A 188 -5.03 -3.94 -25.17
C THR A 188 -5.09 -4.88 -23.96
N GLN A 189 -5.28 -4.33 -22.76
CA GLN A 189 -5.41 -5.13 -21.53
C GLN A 189 -6.66 -6.03 -21.60
N ALA A 190 -7.82 -5.48 -21.98
CA ALA A 190 -9.04 -6.26 -22.16
C ALA A 190 -8.85 -7.38 -23.19
N GLY A 191 -8.19 -7.11 -24.32
CA GLY A 191 -7.83 -8.14 -25.29
C GLY A 191 -6.99 -9.26 -24.68
N TYR A 192 -5.97 -8.91 -23.87
CA TYR A 192 -5.12 -9.88 -23.18
C TYR A 192 -5.90 -10.78 -22.20
N TYR A 193 -6.86 -10.23 -21.45
CA TYR A 193 -7.65 -11.03 -20.51
C TYR A 193 -8.77 -11.82 -21.17
N LYS A 194 -9.25 -11.40 -22.35
CA LYS A 194 -10.38 -12.00 -23.06
C LYS A 194 -10.16 -13.50 -23.31
N ASP A 195 -8.93 -13.88 -23.62
CA ASP A 195 -8.59 -15.26 -23.97
C ASP A 195 -8.46 -16.18 -22.73
N LEU A 196 -8.55 -15.61 -21.52
CA LEU A 196 -8.36 -16.32 -20.25
C LEU A 196 -9.56 -16.15 -19.30
N GLN A 197 -10.74 -15.83 -19.82
CA GLN A 197 -11.95 -15.58 -19.01
C GLN A 197 -12.46 -16.79 -18.22
N GLU A 198 -11.94 -17.99 -18.48
CA GLU A 198 -12.20 -19.19 -17.67
C GLU A 198 -11.71 -19.06 -16.21
N TYR A 199 -10.79 -18.13 -15.93
CA TYR A 199 -10.32 -17.82 -14.58
C TYR A 199 -11.03 -16.58 -14.02
N ASP A 200 -11.59 -16.68 -12.81
CA ASP A 200 -12.34 -15.59 -12.16
C ASP A 200 -11.57 -14.26 -12.12
N ALA A 201 -10.25 -14.31 -11.86
CA ALA A 201 -9.42 -13.11 -11.80
C ALA A 201 -9.28 -12.41 -13.15
N GLN A 202 -9.11 -13.18 -14.23
CA GLN A 202 -9.00 -12.67 -15.58
C GLN A 202 -10.36 -12.19 -16.09
N SER A 203 -11.44 -12.87 -15.73
CA SER A 203 -12.80 -12.39 -15.98
C SER A 203 -13.05 -11.04 -15.31
N PHE A 204 -12.67 -10.88 -14.04
CA PHE A 204 -12.80 -9.60 -13.32
C PHE A 204 -11.93 -8.49 -13.94
N LEU A 205 -10.67 -8.79 -14.26
CA LEU A 205 -9.76 -7.84 -14.92
C LEU A 205 -10.24 -7.45 -16.32
N TYR A 206 -10.82 -8.39 -17.06
CA TYR A 206 -11.48 -8.14 -18.33
C TYR A 206 -12.62 -7.14 -18.15
N THR A 207 -13.56 -7.40 -17.24
CA THR A 207 -14.70 -6.50 -16.99
C THR A 207 -14.22 -5.09 -16.63
N LEU A 208 -13.29 -4.97 -15.68
CA LEU A 208 -12.72 -3.67 -15.30
C LEU A 208 -12.10 -2.92 -16.49
N SER A 209 -11.20 -3.58 -17.22
CA SER A 209 -10.52 -2.96 -18.37
C SER A 209 -11.49 -2.61 -19.50
N HIS A 210 -12.52 -3.42 -19.69
CA HIS A 210 -13.56 -3.19 -20.68
C HIS A 210 -14.43 -1.99 -20.32
N GLU A 211 -14.89 -1.87 -19.07
CA GLU A 211 -15.67 -0.72 -18.58
C GLU A 211 -14.88 0.58 -18.71
N ILE A 212 -13.60 0.58 -18.31
CA ILE A 212 -12.72 1.73 -18.49
C ILE A 212 -12.61 2.12 -19.97
N ALA A 213 -12.51 1.14 -20.87
CA ALA A 213 -12.36 1.38 -22.29
C ALA A 213 -13.66 1.85 -22.98
N GLN A 214 -14.81 1.30 -22.57
CA GLN A 214 -16.13 1.60 -23.16
C GLN A 214 -16.60 3.02 -22.84
N GLU A 215 -16.49 3.46 -21.59
CA GLU A 215 -16.93 4.81 -21.19
C GLU A 215 -16.12 5.90 -21.92
N VAL A 216 -14.89 5.59 -22.33
CA VAL A 216 -14.04 6.46 -23.16
C VAL A 216 -14.44 6.43 -24.64
N ALA A 217 -15.11 5.38 -25.12
CA ALA A 217 -15.57 5.26 -26.50
C ALA A 217 -16.92 5.97 -26.75
N HIS A 218 -17.73 6.17 -25.70
CA HIS A 218 -19.08 6.74 -25.79
C HIS A 218 -19.22 8.19 -25.28
N GLY A 219 -18.13 8.82 -24.80
CA GLY A 219 -18.11 10.22 -24.37
C GLY A 219 -16.97 11.02 -24.95
#